data_AF-A0A7C7VLW5-F1
#
_entry.id   AF-A0A7C7VLW5-F1
#
_cell.length_a   1.000
_cell.length_b   1.000
_cell.length_c   1.000
_cell.angle_alpha   90.00
_cell.angle_beta   90.00
_cell.angle_gamma   90.00
#
_symmetry.space_group_name_H-M   'P 1'
#
loop_
_entity.id
_entity.type
_entity.pdbx_description
1 polymer ?
#
loop_
_entity_poly.entity_id
_entity_poly.type
_entity_poly.pdbx_seq_one_letter_code
_entity_poly.pdbx_strand_id
1 'polypeptide(L)'
;MPNCRGFREGSIRATKRTQSSIAISSDGERWYLIDASHDLSHQIEATKELHPTKLRETKIHAVLLTHAHLDHVLGLAALKLGGVVDDVRTLIYGTKRTKEYLLDNPIFKEGVNEGNWMDIPLNKCEEIIGGDGRQAA
;
A
#
# COMPACT_ATOMS: atom_id res chain seq x y z
N MET A 1 20.68 -10.78 15.81
CA MET A 1 19.96 -10.70 17.10
C MET A 1 19.47 -12.08 17.51
N PRO A 2 19.28 -12.35 18.82
CA PRO A 2 18.90 -13.67 19.36
C PRO A 2 17.64 -14.26 18.72
N ASN A 3 16.58 -13.48 18.50
CA ASN A 3 15.33 -13.95 17.91
C ASN A 3 15.51 -14.46 16.47
N CYS A 4 16.20 -13.71 15.62
CA CYS A 4 16.43 -14.11 14.23
C CYS A 4 17.31 -15.36 14.13
N ARG A 5 18.34 -15.45 14.98
CA ARG A 5 19.23 -16.61 15.05
C ARG A 5 18.44 -17.84 15.50
N GLY A 6 17.72 -17.75 16.62
CA GLY A 6 16.98 -18.87 17.16
C GLY A 6 15.89 -19.39 16.22
N PHE A 7 15.20 -18.50 15.49
CA PHE A 7 14.24 -18.92 14.47
C PHE A 7 14.91 -19.69 13.32
N ARG A 8 16.07 -19.23 12.84
CA ARG A 8 16.81 -19.89 11.75
C ARG A 8 17.42 -21.23 12.18
N GLU A 9 17.82 -21.36 13.44
CA GLU A 9 18.38 -22.58 14.03
C GLU A 9 17.28 -23.53 14.56
N GLY A 10 16.00 -23.15 14.50
CA GLY A 10 14.87 -23.93 15.02
C GLY A 10 14.82 -24.06 16.55
N SER A 11 15.59 -23.25 17.27
CA SER A 11 15.73 -23.32 18.73
C SER A 11 14.68 -22.53 19.51
N ILE A 12 13.83 -21.76 18.82
CA ILE A 12 12.68 -21.06 19.43
C ILE A 12 11.40 -21.32 18.65
N ARG A 13 10.26 -21.28 19.35
CA ARG A 13 8.94 -21.34 18.72
C ARG A 13 8.50 -19.93 18.30
N ALA A 14 8.80 -19.57 17.05
CA ALA A 14 8.41 -18.29 16.46
C ALA A 14 7.91 -18.47 15.03
N THR A 15 7.31 -17.41 14.48
CA THR A 15 6.81 -17.37 13.09
C THR A 15 7.43 -16.16 12.39
N LYS A 16 7.91 -16.36 11.16
CA LYS A 16 8.37 -15.27 10.30
C LYS A 16 7.21 -14.29 10.07
N ARG A 17 7.53 -12.99 10.02
CA ARG A 17 6.59 -11.92 9.71
C ARG A 17 7.16 -11.01 8.63
N THR A 18 6.28 -10.45 7.84
CA THR A 18 6.54 -9.33 6.92
C THR A 18 6.52 -8.01 7.68
N GLN A 19 6.88 -6.91 7.01
CA GLN A 19 6.70 -5.57 7.57
C GLN A 19 5.23 -5.17 7.68
N SER A 20 4.95 -4.17 8.52
CA SER A 20 3.60 -3.70 8.79
C SER A 20 2.95 -3.12 7.54
N SER A 21 1.77 -3.65 7.24
CA SER A 21 0.86 -3.24 6.18
C SER A 21 -0.46 -3.95 6.45
N ILE A 22 -1.59 -3.28 6.22
CA ILE A 22 -2.93 -3.83 6.44
C ILE A 22 -3.79 -3.56 5.22
N ALA A 23 -4.59 -4.54 4.81
CA ALA A 23 -5.64 -4.36 3.80
C ALA A 23 -7.02 -4.35 4.47
N ILE A 24 -7.86 -3.40 4.10
CA ILE A 24 -9.23 -3.24 4.62
C ILE A 24 -10.19 -3.27 3.44
N SER A 25 -11.33 -3.94 3.63
CA SER A 25 -12.44 -3.96 2.70
C SER A 25 -13.74 -4.08 3.47
N SER A 26 -14.79 -3.43 2.99
CA SER A 26 -16.16 -3.59 3.50
C SER A 26 -17.02 -4.55 2.70
N ASP A 27 -16.58 -4.93 1.49
CA ASP A 27 -17.36 -5.76 0.58
C ASP A 27 -16.61 -7.01 0.11
N GLY A 28 -15.34 -7.17 0.47
CA GLY A 28 -14.49 -8.31 0.10
C GLY A 28 -13.92 -8.24 -1.31
N GLU A 29 -14.29 -7.24 -2.12
CA GLU A 29 -13.85 -7.11 -3.51
C GLU A 29 -12.90 -5.94 -3.71
N ARG A 30 -13.19 -4.79 -3.08
CA ARG A 30 -12.34 -3.59 -3.15
C ARG A 30 -11.54 -3.45 -1.88
N TRP A 31 -10.22 -3.46 -2.02
CA TRP A 31 -9.30 -3.40 -0.90
C TRP A 31 -8.51 -2.10 -0.89
N TYR A 32 -8.30 -1.60 0.33
CA TYR A 32 -7.60 -0.37 0.61
C TYR A 32 -6.42 -0.69 1.53
N LEU A 33 -5.22 -0.29 1.14
CA LEU A 33 -4.02 -0.55 1.92
C LEU A 33 -3.76 0.59 2.91
N ILE A 34 -3.30 0.23 4.12
CA ILE A 34 -2.63 1.15 5.05
C ILE A 34 -1.15 0.80 5.04
N ASP A 35 -0.36 1.75 4.56
CA ASP A 35 1.05 1.63 4.21
C ASP A 35 1.32 0.57 3.12
N ALA A 36 2.44 0.71 2.42
CA ALA A 36 2.85 -0.19 1.34
C ALA A 36 4.29 -0.64 1.59
N SER A 37 4.44 -1.75 2.32
CA SER A 37 5.75 -2.24 2.73
C SER A 37 6.58 -2.80 1.58
N HIS A 38 7.91 -2.85 1.74
CA HIS A 38 8.80 -3.36 0.68
C HIS A 38 8.52 -4.82 0.27
N ASP A 39 7.86 -5.60 1.12
CA ASP A 39 7.48 -6.99 0.90
C ASP A 39 6.00 -7.16 0.46
N LEU A 40 5.36 -6.07 0.02
CA LEU A 40 3.94 -6.05 -0.38
C LEU A 40 3.58 -7.11 -1.44
N SER A 41 4.43 -7.37 -2.44
CA SER A 41 4.18 -8.43 -3.43
C SER A 41 3.98 -9.80 -2.75
N HIS A 42 4.82 -10.11 -1.75
CA HIS A 42 4.70 -11.35 -1.00
C HIS A 42 3.43 -11.38 -0.13
N GLN A 43 3.03 -10.24 0.43
CA GLN A 43 1.80 -10.12 1.19
C GLN A 43 0.56 -10.34 0.31
N ILE A 44 0.55 -9.77 -0.90
CA ILE A 44 -0.52 -9.99 -1.90
C ILE A 44 -0.57 -11.46 -2.30
N GLU A 45 0.56 -12.08 -2.64
CA GLU A 45 0.62 -13.50 -2.99
C GLU A 45 0.13 -14.41 -1.85
N ALA A 46 0.42 -14.06 -0.59
CA ALA A 46 -0.02 -14.82 0.57
C ALA A 46 -1.51 -14.61 0.93
N THR A 47 -2.18 -13.59 0.37
CA THR A 47 -3.55 -13.20 0.72
C THR A 47 -4.48 -13.41 -0.47
N LYS A 48 -5.23 -14.53 -0.46
CA LYS A 48 -6.07 -14.96 -1.59
C LYS A 48 -7.12 -13.93 -1.98
N GLU A 49 -7.64 -13.18 -1.01
CA GLU A 49 -8.64 -12.14 -1.19
C GLU A 49 -8.14 -10.98 -2.05
N LEU A 50 -6.82 -10.78 -2.12
CA LEU A 50 -6.16 -9.76 -2.94
C LEU A 50 -5.76 -10.27 -4.32
N HIS A 51 -5.97 -11.56 -4.63
CA HIS A 51 -5.59 -12.12 -5.91
C HIS A 51 -6.50 -11.59 -7.03
N PRO A 52 -5.95 -11.21 -8.19
CA PRO A 52 -6.76 -10.82 -9.33
C PRO A 52 -7.57 -12.01 -9.85
N THR A 53 -8.81 -11.75 -10.25
CA THR A 53 -9.71 -12.73 -10.88
C THR A 53 -9.69 -12.65 -12.39
N LYS A 54 -9.17 -11.55 -12.95
CA LYS A 54 -9.03 -11.29 -14.38
C LYS A 54 -7.61 -10.89 -14.74
N LEU A 55 -7.26 -11.07 -16.01
CA LEU A 55 -5.97 -10.63 -16.53
C LEU A 55 -5.84 -9.11 -16.37
N ARG A 56 -4.71 -8.64 -15.82
CA ARG A 56 -4.41 -7.22 -15.56
C ARG A 56 -5.40 -6.52 -14.60
N GLU A 57 -6.08 -7.26 -13.74
CA GLU A 57 -6.86 -6.68 -12.65
C GLU A 57 -5.97 -6.38 -11.43
N THR A 58 -6.37 -5.40 -10.63
CA THR A 58 -5.93 -5.22 -9.24
C THR A 58 -7.15 -5.11 -8.34
N LYS A 59 -7.11 -5.75 -7.17
CA LYS A 59 -8.13 -5.59 -6.12
C LYS A 59 -7.79 -4.46 -5.13
N ILE A 60 -6.61 -3.84 -5.27
CA ILE A 60 -6.17 -2.72 -4.44
C ILE A 60 -6.56 -1.42 -5.15
N HIS A 61 -7.48 -0.67 -4.55
CA HIS A 61 -8.09 0.53 -5.15
C HIS A 61 -7.49 1.84 -4.64
N ALA A 62 -6.95 1.87 -3.42
CA ALA A 62 -6.16 2.99 -2.92
C ALA A 62 -5.16 2.55 -1.84
N VAL A 63 -4.21 3.44 -1.57
CA VAL A 63 -3.22 3.30 -0.50
C VAL A 63 -3.28 4.52 0.39
N LEU A 64 -3.42 4.33 1.69
CA LEU A 64 -3.25 5.35 2.72
C LEU A 64 -1.85 5.25 3.31
N LEU A 65 -1.05 6.31 3.17
CA LEU A 65 0.27 6.41 3.78
C LEU A 65 0.20 7.18 5.10
N THR A 66 0.58 6.51 6.19
CA THR A 66 0.58 7.12 7.53
C THR A 66 1.80 8.03 7.73
N HIS A 67 2.91 7.72 7.06
CA HIS A 67 4.17 8.47 7.06
C HIS A 67 5.00 8.15 5.80
N ALA A 68 6.15 8.82 5.62
CA ALA A 68 7.03 8.64 4.46
C ALA A 68 8.31 7.86 4.79
N HIS A 69 8.23 6.89 5.69
CA HIS A 69 9.39 6.03 5.98
C HIS A 69 9.56 5.03 4.84
N LEU A 70 10.81 4.85 4.41
CA LEU A 70 11.15 4.09 3.21
C LEU A 70 10.53 2.69 3.21
N ASP A 71 10.56 2.03 4.37
CA ASP A 71 10.02 0.69 4.57
C ASP A 71 8.49 0.58 4.44
N HIS A 72 7.75 1.67 4.52
CA HIS A 72 6.28 1.73 4.37
C HIS A 72 5.81 2.36 3.05
N VAL A 73 6.75 2.77 2.18
CA VAL A 73 6.42 3.38 0.88
C VAL A 73 7.05 2.64 -0.31
N LEU A 74 8.08 1.82 -0.08
CA LEU A 74 8.74 1.07 -1.16
C LEU A 74 7.80 0.09 -1.87
N GLY A 75 6.77 -0.42 -1.19
CA GLY A 75 5.75 -1.29 -1.78
C GLY A 75 4.93 -0.61 -2.87
N LEU A 76 4.90 0.73 -2.94
CA LEU A 76 4.25 1.46 -4.03
C LEU A 76 4.86 1.11 -5.40
N ALA A 77 6.14 0.71 -5.43
CA ALA A 77 6.78 0.22 -6.65
C ALA A 77 6.20 -1.12 -7.13
N ALA A 78 5.79 -1.99 -6.19
CA ALA A 78 5.11 -3.25 -6.52
C ALA A 78 3.70 -3.00 -7.10
N LEU A 79 3.06 -1.91 -6.70
CA LEU A 79 1.81 -1.42 -7.29
C LEU A 79 2.05 -0.63 -8.60
N LYS A 80 3.31 -0.57 -9.06
CA LYS A 80 3.83 0.15 -10.24
C LYS A 80 3.68 1.66 -10.23
N LEU A 81 4.10 2.38 -9.17
CA LEU A 81 4.33 3.84 -9.28
C LEU A 81 3.16 4.56 -10.03
N GLY A 82 1.91 4.36 -9.58
CA GLY A 82 0.71 5.07 -10.08
C GLY A 82 0.21 4.74 -11.50
N GLY A 83 0.84 3.79 -12.21
CA GLY A 83 0.52 3.46 -13.60
C GLY A 83 -0.72 2.58 -13.74
N VAL A 84 -1.71 3.11 -14.44
CA VAL A 84 -2.97 2.47 -14.88
C VAL A 84 -2.82 0.96 -15.09
N VAL A 85 -3.60 0.20 -14.33
CA VAL A 85 -3.85 -1.22 -14.63
C VAL A 85 -5.32 -1.29 -15.03
N ASP A 86 -5.58 -1.50 -16.31
CA ASP A 86 -6.92 -1.54 -16.93
C ASP A 86 -7.83 -0.32 -16.59
N ASP A 87 -7.35 0.89 -16.93
CA ASP A 87 -8.02 2.20 -16.74
C ASP A 87 -8.24 2.68 -15.30
N VAL A 88 -7.89 1.89 -14.27
CA VAL A 88 -8.00 2.29 -12.86
C VAL A 88 -6.67 2.83 -12.34
N ARG A 89 -6.66 4.06 -11.81
CA ARG A 89 -5.50 4.66 -11.12
C ARG A 89 -5.56 4.35 -9.63
N THR A 90 -4.56 3.68 -9.06
CA THR A 90 -4.44 3.58 -7.60
C THR A 90 -4.25 4.99 -7.02
N LEU A 91 -5.22 5.43 -6.20
CA LEU A 91 -5.12 6.70 -5.48
C LEU A 91 -4.26 6.55 -4.24
N ILE A 92 -3.45 7.57 -3.94
CA ILE A 92 -2.57 7.61 -2.77
C ILE A 92 -3.07 8.71 -1.85
N TYR A 93 -3.46 8.33 -0.65
CA TYR A 93 -3.91 9.22 0.39
C TYR A 93 -2.80 9.47 1.39
N GLY A 94 -2.68 10.69 1.87
CA GLY A 94 -1.73 11.01 2.93
C GLY A 94 -1.70 12.49 3.23
N THR A 95 -0.92 12.88 4.24
CA THR A 95 -0.77 14.29 4.58
C THR A 95 0.07 15.03 3.55
N LYS A 96 -0.14 16.35 3.41
CA LYS A 96 0.69 17.21 2.55
C LYS A 96 2.19 17.07 2.82
N ARG A 97 2.59 16.92 4.09
CA ARG A 97 4.00 16.71 4.47
C ARG A 97 4.57 15.39 3.94
N THR A 98 3.76 14.33 3.95
CA THR A 98 4.14 13.03 3.35
C THR A 98 4.31 13.18 1.83
N LYS A 99 3.41 13.90 1.15
CA LYS A 99 3.51 14.19 -0.29
C LYS A 99 4.82 14.88 -0.62
N GLU A 100 5.10 16.00 0.04
CA GLU A 100 6.29 16.83 -0.22
C GLU A 100 7.57 16.02 -0.09
N TYR A 101 7.70 15.23 0.99
CA TYR A 101 8.87 14.36 1.18
C TYR A 101 9.04 13.33 0.05
N LEU A 102 7.96 12.73 -0.43
CA LEU A 102 8.02 11.74 -1.51
C LEU A 102 8.34 12.40 -2.86
N LEU A 103 7.77 13.56 -3.16
CA LEU A 103 8.02 14.28 -4.41
C LEU A 103 9.45 14.84 -4.49
N ASP A 104 10.04 15.20 -3.35
CA ASP A 104 11.44 15.66 -3.27
C ASP A 104 12.44 14.52 -3.50
N ASN A 105 12.02 13.26 -3.37
CA ASN A 105 12.88 12.09 -3.55
C ASN A 105 12.73 11.47 -4.96
N PRO A 106 13.79 11.43 -5.78
CA PRO A 106 13.75 10.89 -7.14
C PRO A 106 13.19 9.47 -7.27
N ILE A 107 13.32 8.63 -6.24
CA ILE A 107 12.86 7.22 -6.26
C ILE A 107 11.34 7.13 -6.45
N PHE A 108 10.58 8.13 -5.98
CA PHE A 108 9.12 8.10 -6.01
C PHE A 108 8.49 8.94 -7.12
N LYS A 109 9.29 9.73 -7.86
CA LYS A 109 8.78 10.67 -8.87
C LYS A 109 8.01 10.02 -10.01
N GLU A 110 8.33 8.78 -10.36
CA GLU A 110 7.64 8.06 -11.43
C GLU A 110 6.21 7.67 -11.03
N GLY A 111 5.81 7.81 -9.76
CA GLY A 111 4.54 7.23 -9.32
C GLY A 111 3.84 7.76 -8.12
N VAL A 112 4.43 8.75 -7.48
CA VAL A 112 3.68 9.70 -6.67
C VAL A 112 3.69 11.01 -7.46
N ASN A 113 2.52 11.52 -7.81
CA ASN A 113 2.34 12.79 -8.49
C ASN A 113 1.03 13.46 -8.07
N GLU A 114 0.84 14.72 -8.45
CA GLU A 114 -0.39 15.46 -8.11
C GLU A 114 -1.66 14.84 -8.73
N GLY A 115 -1.53 14.04 -9.80
CA GLY A 115 -2.65 13.40 -10.48
C GLY A 115 -3.09 12.06 -9.87
N ASN A 116 -2.41 11.57 -8.84
CA ASN A 116 -2.82 10.37 -8.09
C ASN A 116 -2.77 10.55 -6.56
N TRP A 117 -2.51 11.77 -6.07
CA TRP A 117 -2.47 12.07 -4.65
C TRP A 117 -3.76 12.74 -4.15
N MET A 118 -4.23 12.29 -2.99
CA MET A 118 -5.37 12.85 -2.26
C MET A 118 -4.89 13.32 -0.88
N ASP A 119 -4.97 14.63 -0.62
CA ASP A 119 -4.54 15.19 0.65
C ASP A 119 -5.53 14.85 1.78
N ILE A 120 -5.01 14.29 2.88
CA ILE A 120 -5.75 14.13 4.13
C ILE A 120 -5.37 15.27 5.08
N PRO A 121 -6.28 16.23 5.34
CA PRO A 121 -6.08 17.28 6.32
C PRO A 121 -6.10 16.69 7.75
N LEU A 122 -5.28 17.28 8.61
CA LEU A 122 -5.24 16.90 10.02
C LEU A 122 -6.54 17.27 10.73
N ASN A 123 -6.95 16.43 11.69
CA ASN A 123 -8.14 16.62 12.51
C ASN A 123 -9.46 16.69 11.73
N LYS A 124 -9.50 16.09 10.54
CA LYS A 124 -10.72 15.93 9.75
C LYS A 124 -10.90 14.47 9.38
N CYS A 125 -12.16 14.06 9.26
CA CYS A 125 -12.52 12.79 8.66
C CYS A 125 -12.69 13.02 7.17
N GLU A 126 -11.91 12.28 6.37
CA GLU A 126 -12.07 12.25 4.92
C GLU A 126 -12.56 10.88 4.52
N GLU A 127 -13.42 10.86 3.51
CA GLU A 127 -13.87 9.64 2.90
C GLU A 127 -12.83 9.16 1.88
N ILE A 128 -12.46 7.88 1.97
CA ILE A 128 -11.50 7.28 1.05
C ILE A 128 -12.27 6.72 -0.15
N ILE A 129 -11.94 7.25 -1.32
CA ILE A 129 -12.48 6.83 -2.61
C ILE A 129 -11.38 6.04 -3.35
N GLY A 130 -11.76 4.91 -3.95
CA GLY A 130 -10.91 4.11 -4.80
C GLY A 130 -10.67 4.72 -6.18
N GLY A 131 -9.68 4.20 -6.91
CA GLY A 131 -9.38 4.61 -8.28
C GLY A 131 -10.53 4.51 -9.29
N ASP A 132 -11.55 3.70 -8.98
CA ASP A 132 -12.78 3.51 -9.76
C ASP A 132 -13.89 4.52 -9.38
N GLY A 133 -13.59 5.50 -8.52
CA GLY A 133 -14.54 6.51 -8.05
C GLY A 133 -15.55 6.00 -7.02
N ARG A 134 -15.36 4.78 -6.50
CA ARG A 134 -16.25 4.17 -5.51
C ARG A 134 -15.68 4.29 -4.11
N GLN A 135 -16.55 4.44 -3.13
CA GLN A 135 -16.16 4.62 -1.73
C GLN A 135 -15.66 3.31 -1.10
N ALA A 136 -14.75 3.46 -0.14
CA ALA A 136 -14.55 2.48 0.93
C ALA A 136 -15.74 2.61 1.89
N ALA A 137 -16.86 1.95 1.58
CA ALA A 137 -18.03 1.95 2.46
C ALA A 137 -17.72 1.33 3.82
#